data_AF-A0A242M6F0-F1
#
_entry.id   AF-A0A242M6F0-F1
#
_cell.length_a   1.000
_cell.length_b   1.000
_cell.length_c   1.000
_cell.angle_alpha   90.00
_cell.angle_beta   90.00
_cell.angle_gamma   90.00
#
_symmetry.space_group_name_H-M   'P 1'
#
loop_
_entity.id
_entity.type
_entity.pdbx_description
1 polymer ?
#
loop_
_entity_poly.entity_id
_entity_poly.type
_entity_poly.pdbx_seq_one_letter_code
_entity_poly.pdbx_strand_id
1 'polypeptide(L)'
;MNAGAQLLLKAGVNAVGHFEFTPANIVPIGLKIATQWPIIGGLTCYVFSVVVWIVGLSRVDVSVAYPMLSLGYVVNAFAAWYLFGEILSVQRLVGIGIILIGVVVLTRA
;
A
#
# COMPACT_ATOMS: atom_id res chain seq x y z
N MET A 1 5.09 -2.64 -6.33
CA MET A 1 4.05 -3.69 -6.23
C MET A 1 3.22 -3.59 -4.96
N ASN A 2 3.82 -3.42 -3.78
CA ASN A 2 3.05 -3.26 -2.52
C ASN A 2 2.09 -2.05 -2.54
N ALA A 3 2.51 -0.94 -3.13
CA ALA A 3 1.66 0.25 -3.32
C ALA A 3 0.39 -0.07 -4.13
N GLY A 4 0.54 -0.61 -5.34
CA GLY A 4 -0.59 -1.04 -6.18
C GLY A 4 -1.51 -2.04 -5.49
N ALA A 5 -0.97 -2.97 -4.70
CA ALA A 5 -1.75 -3.90 -3.89
C ALA A 5 -2.66 -3.19 -2.88
N GLN A 6 -2.11 -2.25 -2.11
CA GLN A 6 -2.86 -1.49 -1.11
C GLN A 6 -3.94 -0.61 -1.74
N LEU A 7 -3.65 -0.01 -2.89
CA LEU A 7 -4.59 0.79 -3.65
C LEU A 7 -5.78 -0.06 -4.13
N LEU A 8 -5.50 -1.23 -4.70
CA LEU A 8 -6.52 -2.17 -5.16
C LEU A 8 -7.38 -2.73 -4.01
N LEU A 9 -6.79 -3.04 -2.87
CA LEU A 9 -7.52 -3.43 -1.67
C LEU A 9 -8.43 -2.29 -1.17
N LYS A 10 -7.92 -1.05 -1.15
CA LYS A 10 -8.70 0.14 -0.76
C LYS A 10 -9.88 0.38 -1.72
N ALA A 11 -9.66 0.25 -3.02
CA ALA A 11 -10.70 0.33 -4.05
C ALA A 11 -11.80 -0.71 -3.82
N GLY A 12 -11.39 -1.95 -3.52
CA GLY A 12 -12.30 -3.05 -3.25
C GLY A 12 -13.15 -2.80 -2.01
N VAL A 13 -12.56 -2.39 -0.89
CA VAL A 13 -13.31 -2.08 0.34
C VAL A 13 -14.27 -0.90 0.12
N ASN A 14 -13.84 0.15 -0.57
CA ASN A 14 -14.70 1.29 -0.90
C ASN A 14 -15.88 0.90 -1.81
N ALA A 15 -15.69 -0.04 -2.73
CA ALA A 15 -16.73 -0.52 -3.64
C ALA A 15 -17.84 -1.32 -2.93
N VAL A 16 -17.57 -1.92 -1.77
CA VAL A 16 -18.59 -2.68 -1.03
C VAL A 16 -19.34 -1.84 0.02
N GLY A 17 -18.83 -0.66 0.40
CA GLY A 17 -19.49 0.29 1.30
C GLY A 17 -19.16 0.13 2.80
N HIS A 18 -19.71 1.00 3.65
CA HIS A 18 -19.54 0.92 5.10
C HIS A 18 -20.41 -0.22 5.67
N PHE A 19 -19.79 -1.22 6.27
CA PHE A 19 -20.50 -2.33 6.90
C PHE A 19 -20.77 -2.04 8.38
N GLU A 20 -22.02 -2.16 8.81
CA GLU A 20 -22.30 -2.44 10.21
C GLU A 20 -22.08 -3.93 10.46
N PHE A 21 -21.02 -4.26 11.20
CA PHE A 21 -20.67 -5.64 11.55
C PHE A 21 -21.70 -6.21 12.54
N THR A 22 -22.82 -6.72 12.02
CA THR A 22 -23.76 -7.57 12.76
C THR A 22 -23.39 -9.04 12.54
N PRO A 23 -23.42 -9.92 13.57
CA PRO A 23 -23.05 -11.34 13.46
C PRO A 23 -23.73 -12.11 12.31
N ALA A 24 -24.96 -11.72 11.95
CA ALA A 24 -25.72 -12.30 10.84
C ALA A 24 -25.14 -11.99 9.45
N ASN A 25 -24.35 -10.92 9.31
CA ASN A 25 -23.87 -10.44 8.02
C ASN A 25 -22.39 -10.76 7.75
N ILE A 26 -21.65 -11.34 8.70
CA ILE A 26 -20.20 -11.57 8.59
C ILE A 26 -19.84 -12.50 7.42
N VAL A 27 -20.56 -13.62 7.28
CA VAL A 27 -20.33 -14.62 6.21
C VAL A 27 -20.67 -14.06 4.81
N PRO A 28 -21.85 -13.48 4.57
CA PRO A 28 -22.17 -12.93 3.25
C PRO A 28 -21.31 -11.70 2.89
N ILE A 29 -20.93 -10.86 3.86
CA ILE A 29 -19.99 -9.75 3.62
C ILE A 29 -18.61 -10.28 3.25
N GLY A 30 -18.10 -11.29 3.96
CA GLY A 30 -16.80 -11.91 3.67
C GLY A 30 -16.72 -12.48 2.25
N LEU A 31 -17.77 -13.19 1.80
CA LEU A 31 -17.86 -13.70 0.42
C LEU A 31 -17.96 -12.58 -0.63
N LYS A 32 -18.69 -11.50 -0.32
CA LYS A 32 -18.84 -10.35 -1.23
C LYS A 32 -17.54 -9.57 -1.41
N ILE A 33 -16.75 -9.44 -0.34
CA ILE A 33 -15.40 -8.88 -0.34
C ILE A 33 -14.45 -9.81 -1.11
N ALA A 34 -14.49 -11.12 -0.86
CA ALA A 34 -13.62 -12.10 -1.51
C ALA A 34 -13.83 -12.19 -3.03
N THR A 35 -15.02 -11.82 -3.53
CA THR A 35 -15.36 -11.84 -4.96
C THR A 35 -15.13 -10.49 -5.66
N GLN A 36 -14.70 -9.45 -4.95
CA GLN A 36 -14.36 -8.16 -5.57
C GLN A 36 -13.06 -8.28 -6.37
N TRP A 37 -13.14 -8.02 -7.67
CA TRP A 37 -12.00 -7.98 -8.59
C TRP A 37 -10.81 -7.12 -8.12
N PRO A 38 -11.02 -5.92 -7.55
CA PRO A 38 -9.93 -5.13 -6.99
C PRO A 38 -9.24 -5.83 -5.80
N ILE A 39 -9.98 -6.54 -4.95
CA ILE A 39 -9.40 -7.21 -3.78
C ILE A 39 -8.53 -8.38 -4.21
N ILE A 40 -8.99 -9.14 -5.19
CA ILE A 40 -8.22 -10.25 -5.77
C ILE A 40 -6.95 -9.70 -6.43
N GLY A 41 -7.06 -8.65 -7.26
CA GLY A 41 -5.89 -7.99 -7.86
C GLY A 41 -4.91 -7.44 -6.81
N GLY A 42 -5.44 -6.88 -5.72
CA GLY A 42 -4.65 -6.39 -4.60
C GLY A 42 -3.89 -7.50 -3.89
N LEU A 43 -4.55 -8.60 -3.55
CA LEU A 43 -3.94 -9.79 -2.95
C LEU A 43 -2.87 -10.40 -3.86
N THR A 44 -3.15 -10.53 -5.16
CA THR A 44 -2.18 -11.05 -6.13
C THR A 44 -0.94 -10.14 -6.20
N CYS A 45 -1.12 -8.82 -6.29
CA CYS A 45 0.01 -7.89 -6.22
C CYS A 45 0.78 -7.98 -4.90
N TYR A 46 0.13 -8.30 -3.79
CA TYR A 46 0.78 -8.49 -2.49
C TYR A 46 1.68 -9.73 -2.48
N VAL A 47 1.18 -10.85 -3.01
CA VAL A 47 1.95 -12.10 -3.16
C VAL A 47 3.19 -11.86 -4.02
N PHE A 48 3.03 -11.22 -5.18
CA PHE A 48 4.18 -10.87 -6.02
C PHE A 48 5.12 -9.87 -5.32
N SER A 49 4.59 -8.92 -4.54
CA SER A 49 5.41 -7.95 -3.79
C SER A 49 6.31 -8.63 -2.75
N VAL A 50 5.81 -9.67 -2.09
CA VAL A 50 6.60 -10.47 -1.15
C VAL A 50 7.73 -11.20 -1.87
N VAL A 51 7.47 -11.78 -3.03
CA VAL A 51 8.51 -12.47 -3.81
C VAL A 51 9.61 -11.50 -4.22
N VAL A 52 9.27 -10.32 -4.75
CA VAL A 52 10.24 -9.29 -5.10
C VAL A 52 11.00 -8.78 -3.88
N TRP A 53 10.34 -8.66 -2.73
CA TRP A 53 10.99 -8.28 -1.47
C TRP A 53 12.04 -9.32 -1.05
N ILE A 54 11.69 -10.60 -1.04
CA ILE A 54 12.60 -11.69 -0.66
C ILE A 54 13.83 -11.71 -1.57
N VAL A 55 13.62 -11.55 -2.88
CA VAL A 55 14.73 -11.44 -3.85
C VAL A 55 15.59 -10.21 -3.58
N GLY A 56 14.98 -9.06 -3.26
CA GLY A 56 15.69 -7.84 -2.87
C GLY A 56 16.56 -8.04 -1.64
N LEU A 57 16.02 -8.65 -0.58
CA LEU A 57 16.78 -8.94 0.64
C LEU A 57 17.96 -9.89 0.42
N SER A 58 17.92 -10.73 -0.62
CA SER A 58 19.08 -11.56 -1.00
C SER A 58 20.23 -10.77 -1.65
N ARG A 59 19.98 -9.53 -2.09
CA ARG A 59 20.89 -8.71 -2.91
C ARG A 59 21.36 -7.44 -2.21
N VAL A 60 20.63 -6.97 -1.19
CA VAL A 60 20.92 -5.75 -0.45
C VAL A 60 20.71 -6.00 1.03
N ASP A 61 21.58 -5.41 1.84
CA ASP A 61 21.44 -5.45 3.29
C ASP A 61 20.13 -4.83 3.73
N VAL A 62 19.56 -5.41 4.79
CA VAL A 62 18.30 -4.98 5.39
C VAL A 62 18.32 -3.46 5.68
N SER A 63 19.45 -2.94 6.16
CA SER A 63 19.67 -1.52 6.48
C SER A 63 19.49 -0.58 5.28
N VAL A 64 19.71 -1.05 4.05
CA VAL A 64 19.53 -0.29 2.81
C VAL A 64 18.13 -0.53 2.21
N ALA A 65 17.58 -1.73 2.40
CA ALA A 65 16.25 -2.08 1.92
C ALA A 65 15.12 -1.26 2.58
N TYR A 66 15.20 -1.02 3.90
CA TYR A 66 14.19 -0.23 4.63
C TYR A 66 14.04 1.21 4.13
N PRO A 67 15.12 1.97 3.88
CA PRO A 67 15.04 3.28 3.23
C PRO A 67 14.35 3.25 1.85
N MET A 68 14.63 2.23 1.03
CA MET A 68 14.01 2.08 -0.29
C MET A 68 12.50 1.80 -0.20
N LEU A 69 12.05 1.10 0.85
CA LEU A 69 10.62 0.88 1.13
C LEU A 69 9.87 2.18 1.41
N SER A 70 10.52 3.13 2.10
CA SER A 70 9.97 4.45 2.36
C SER A 70 9.66 5.23 1.07
N LEU A 71 10.46 5.05 0.01
CA LEU A 71 10.14 5.62 -1.32
C LEU A 71 8.86 4.99 -1.91
N GLY A 72 8.66 3.69 -1.69
CA GLY A 72 7.43 3.01 -2.09
C GLY A 72 6.18 3.59 -1.43
N TYR A 73 6.30 4.03 -0.17
CA TYR A 73 5.22 4.73 0.53
C TYR A 73 4.90 6.09 -0.12
N VAL A 74 5.91 6.86 -0.51
CA VAL A 74 5.72 8.14 -1.21
C VAL A 74 4.93 7.95 -2.51
N VAL A 75 5.35 6.99 -3.34
CA VAL A 75 4.65 6.65 -4.59
C VAL A 75 3.21 6.22 -4.31
N ASN A 76 2.97 5.46 -3.23
CA ASN A 76 1.64 5.02 -2.85
C ASN A 76 0.73 6.20 -2.46
N ALA A 77 1.24 7.17 -1.69
CA ALA A 77 0.48 8.33 -1.26
C ALA A 77 0.03 9.20 -2.44
N PHE A 78 0.92 9.43 -3.43
CA PHE A 78 0.57 10.16 -4.65
C PHE A 78 -0.41 9.39 -5.53
N ALA A 79 -0.23 8.08 -5.66
CA ALA A 79 -1.15 7.23 -6.41
C ALA A 79 -2.53 7.16 -5.75
N ALA A 80 -2.61 7.15 -4.41
CA ALA A 80 -3.88 7.20 -3.67
C ALA A 80 -4.62 8.53 -3.88
N TRP A 81 -3.89 9.64 -3.85
CA TRP A 81 -4.46 10.96 -4.18
C TRP A 81 -4.99 11.01 -5.61
N TYR A 82 -4.21 10.53 -6.58
CA TYR A 82 -4.59 10.58 -7.99
C TYR A 82 -5.74 9.63 -8.34
N LEU A 83 -5.71 8.39 -7.83
CA LEU A 83 -6.67 7.34 -8.20
C LEU A 83 -7.93 7.33 -7.34
N PHE A 84 -7.85 7.74 -6.07
CA PHE A 84 -8.97 7.70 -5.13
C PHE A 84 -9.40 9.08 -4.62
N GLY A 85 -8.71 10.15 -5.02
CA GLY A 85 -9.01 11.51 -4.55
C GLY A 85 -8.74 11.71 -3.06
N GLU A 86 -7.92 10.88 -2.42
CA GLU A 86 -7.59 11.05 -0.99
C GLU A 86 -6.90 12.39 -0.75
N ILE A 87 -7.38 13.19 0.21
CA ILE A 87 -6.80 14.51 0.50
C ILE A 87 -5.35 14.34 0.98
N LEU A 88 -4.40 14.83 0.17
CA LEU A 88 -3.03 15.03 0.60
C LEU A 88 -2.95 16.29 1.46
N SER A 89 -3.03 16.10 2.78
CA SER A 89 -2.83 17.22 3.70
C SER A 89 -1.39 17.77 3.59
N VAL A 90 -1.25 19.07 3.88
CA VAL A 90 0.07 19.73 3.97
C VAL A 90 1.00 18.97 4.92
N GLN A 91 0.46 18.43 6.01
CA GLN A 91 1.19 17.64 6.99
C GLN A 91 1.75 16.33 6.40
N ARG A 92 0.97 15.63 5.55
CA ARG A 92 1.47 14.44 4.82
C ARG A 92 2.57 14.80 3.84
N LEU A 93 2.44 15.92 3.12
CA LEU A 93 3.46 16.39 2.18
C LEU A 93 4.77 16.75 2.90
N VAL A 94 4.69 17.42 4.05
CA VAL A 94 5.86 17.71 4.89
C VAL A 94 6.52 16.42 5.38
N GLY A 95 5.73 15.44 5.85
CA GLY A 95 6.25 14.14 6.27
C GLY A 95 6.95 13.38 5.14
N ILE A 96 6.38 13.40 3.92
CA ILE A 96 7.01 12.85 2.72
C ILE A 96 8.36 13.53 2.45
N GLY A 97 8.42 14.86 2.57
CA GLY A 97 9.66 15.62 2.41
C GLY A 97 10.76 15.18 3.39
N ILE A 98 10.41 14.98 4.66
CA ILE A 98 11.35 14.52 5.69
C ILE A 98 11.86 13.11 5.36
N ILE A 99 10.98 12.20 4.94
CA ILE A 99 11.36 10.84 4.52
C ILE A 99 12.34 10.89 3.35
N LEU A 100 12.06 11.70 2.34
CA LEU A 100 12.94 11.86 1.17
C LEU A 100 14.33 12.38 1.57
N ILE A 101 14.39 13.38 2.46
CA ILE A 101 15.66 13.88 3.00
C ILE A 101 16.42 12.77 3.72
N GLY A 102 15.75 12.00 4.59
CA GLY A 102 16.35 10.87 5.30
C GLY A 102 16.93 9.81 4.36
N VAL A 103 16.21 9.47 3.28
CA VAL A 103 16.70 8.54 2.25
C VAL A 103 17.93 9.10 1.53
N VAL A 104 17.92 10.37 1.13
CA VAL A 104 19.07 11.01 0.46
C VAL A 104 20.31 10.97 1.34
N VAL A 105 20.18 11.26 2.64
CA VAL A 105 21.29 11.20 3.60
C VAL A 105 21.82 9.77 3.71
N LEU A 106 20.94 8.77 3.86
CA LEU A 106 21.31 7.36 3.94
C LEU A 106 22.00 6.83 2.68
N THR A 107 21.56 7.24 1.49
CA THR A 107 22.17 6.81 0.23
C THR A 107 23.51 7.48 -0.08
N ARG A 108 23.84 8.57 0.63
CA ARG A 108 25.10 9.31 0.46
C ARG A 108 26.13 9.04 1.56
N ALA A 109 25.76 8.30 2.60
CA ALA A 109 26.65 7.80 3.64
C ALA A 109 27.28 6.48 3.20
#